data_AF-A0A2E2EEI0-F1
#
_entry.id   AF-A0A2E2EEI0-F1
#
_cell.length_a   1.000
_cell.length_b   1.000
_cell.length_c   1.000
_cell.angle_alpha   90.00
_cell.angle_beta   90.00
_cell.angle_gamma   90.00
#
_symmetry.space_group_name_H-M   'P 1'
#
loop_
_entity.id
_entity.type
_entity.pdbx_description
1 polymer ?
#
loop_
_entity_poly.entity_id
_entity_poly.type
_entity_poly.pdbx_seq_one_letter_code
_entity_poly.pdbx_strand_id
1 'polypeptide(L)'
;MPSKCPLCLQKNTEHIFYQALHRNREFLSCCECGLTFVNRSDLLSFTSEKERYQEHQNHLRTKGYEKFLRRIINPIEKIFPKSARGLDYGQGPYPMLQEIMHDDGYENVFGFDPHFANHQSVFDNKYDFIILSEVFEHMNRPRDEFDLLLKILNPGGALAFSTGILYSERKLQQWSYTFDETHINFVSPKTIRWMGERFSLDLIFEAKDIFIFEKK
;
A
#
# COMPACT_ATOMS: atom_id res chain seq x y z
N MET A 1 8.24 -25.02 -7.19
CA MET A 1 7.82 -24.42 -8.49
C MET A 1 8.10 -22.93 -8.39
N PRO A 2 8.57 -22.23 -9.44
CA PRO A 2 8.86 -20.80 -9.33
C PRO A 2 7.56 -20.06 -8.97
N SER A 3 7.57 -19.38 -7.83
CA SER A 3 6.40 -18.64 -7.34
C SER A 3 6.16 -17.43 -8.25
N LYS A 4 4.99 -17.40 -8.88
CA LYS A 4 4.56 -16.32 -9.76
C LYS A 4 4.56 -15.00 -8.98
N CYS A 5 5.16 -13.94 -9.55
CA CYS A 5 5.14 -12.62 -8.90
C CYS A 5 3.68 -12.15 -8.71
N PRO A 6 3.28 -11.74 -7.49
CA PRO A 6 1.90 -11.41 -7.17
C PRO A 6 1.42 -10.08 -7.78
N LEU A 7 2.35 -9.24 -8.25
CA LEU A 7 2.07 -7.94 -8.88
C LEU A 7 2.10 -8.02 -10.41
N CYS A 8 3.22 -8.43 -11.01
CA CYS A 8 3.36 -8.44 -12.46
C CYS A 8 2.89 -9.73 -13.12
N LEU A 9 2.58 -10.76 -12.32
CA LEU A 9 2.11 -12.08 -12.76
C LEU A 9 3.13 -12.87 -13.61
N GLN A 10 4.38 -12.43 -13.67
CA GLN A 10 5.45 -13.13 -14.39
C GLN A 10 6.08 -14.22 -13.52
N LYS A 11 6.60 -15.27 -14.17
CA LYS A 11 7.30 -16.38 -13.52
C LYS A 11 8.82 -16.19 -13.43
N ASN A 12 9.33 -15.11 -14.03
CA ASN A 12 10.75 -14.79 -13.99
C ASN A 12 11.08 -14.13 -12.64
N THR A 13 11.30 -14.98 -11.65
CA THR A 13 11.64 -14.60 -10.28
C THR A 13 12.94 -15.26 -9.90
N GLU A 14 13.92 -14.44 -9.52
CA GLU A 14 15.12 -14.93 -8.86
C GLU A 14 14.74 -15.34 -7.44
N HIS A 15 15.05 -16.59 -7.10
CA HIS A 15 15.00 -17.03 -5.72
C HIS A 15 16.14 -16.34 -4.99
N ILE A 16 15.78 -15.34 -4.19
CA ILE A 16 16.72 -14.74 -3.27
C ILE A 16 16.52 -15.44 -1.93
N PHE A 17 17.12 -16.63 -1.79
CA PHE A 17 17.05 -17.36 -0.53
C PHE A 17 17.84 -16.60 0.53
N TYR A 18 17.14 -15.84 1.34
CA TYR A 18 17.66 -15.27 2.57
C TYR A 18 16.91 -15.88 3.74
N GLN A 19 17.63 -16.66 4.54
CA GLN A 19 17.20 -16.95 5.90
C GLN A 19 17.29 -15.62 6.66
N ALA A 20 16.15 -14.95 6.85
CA ALA A 20 16.12 -13.81 7.76
C ALA A 20 16.58 -14.32 9.13
N LEU A 21 17.49 -13.60 9.78
CA LEU A 21 18.08 -13.96 11.08
C LEU A 21 17.06 -14.25 12.19
N HIS A 22 15.78 -13.92 11.96
CA HIS A 22 14.74 -13.97 12.98
C HIS A 22 13.58 -14.93 12.71
N ARG A 23 13.26 -15.35 11.46
CA ARG A 23 12.22 -16.37 11.15
C ARG A 23 12.47 -17.01 9.76
N ASN A 24 12.14 -18.29 9.60
CA ASN A 24 12.25 -19.06 8.35
C ASN A 24 11.19 -18.61 7.32
N ARG A 25 11.35 -17.43 6.70
CA ARG A 25 10.50 -16.94 5.59
C ARG A 25 11.32 -16.93 4.30
N GLU A 26 10.75 -17.47 3.22
CA GLU A 26 11.39 -17.41 1.89
C GLU A 26 10.98 -16.11 1.18
N PHE A 27 11.98 -15.33 0.73
CA PHE A 27 11.78 -14.15 -0.09
C PHE A 27 12.12 -14.45 -1.55
N LEU A 28 11.35 -13.88 -2.48
CA LEU A 28 11.60 -13.97 -3.91
C LEU A 28 11.65 -12.56 -4.50
N SER A 29 12.54 -12.32 -5.47
CA SER A 29 12.61 -11.05 -6.18
C SER A 29 12.24 -11.23 -7.64
N CYS A 30 11.34 -10.39 -8.13
CA CYS A 30 10.92 -10.43 -9.52
C CYS A 30 11.89 -9.65 -10.41
N CYS A 31 12.46 -10.32 -11.42
CA CYS A 31 13.37 -9.69 -12.37
C CYS A 31 12.64 -8.69 -13.30
N GLU A 32 11.33 -8.82 -13.45
CA GLU A 32 10.52 -7.98 -14.33
C GLU A 32 10.15 -6.65 -13.66
N CYS A 33 9.37 -6.70 -12.56
CA CYS A 33 8.92 -5.49 -11.88
C CYS A 33 9.79 -5.08 -10.68
N GLY A 34 10.80 -5.86 -10.31
CA GLY A 34 11.67 -5.54 -9.18
C GLY A 34 11.02 -5.63 -7.79
N LEU A 35 9.83 -6.24 -7.68
CA LEU A 35 9.18 -6.47 -6.39
C LEU A 35 9.85 -7.64 -5.67
N THR A 36 10.23 -7.43 -4.42
CA THR A 36 10.59 -8.52 -3.50
C THR A 36 9.36 -8.91 -2.69
N PHE A 37 9.06 -10.18 -2.54
CA PHE A 37 7.85 -10.65 -1.85
C PHE A 37 8.09 -11.97 -1.11
N VAL A 38 7.30 -12.22 -0.08
CA VAL A 38 7.33 -13.49 0.66
C VAL A 38 6.56 -14.56 -0.09
N ASN A 39 7.08 -15.79 -0.08
CA ASN A 39 6.42 -16.96 -0.65
C ASN A 39 4.99 -17.07 -0.09
N ARG A 40 4.00 -17.26 -0.96
CA ARG A 40 2.59 -17.22 -0.58
C ARG A 40 2.16 -18.39 0.33
N SER A 41 2.98 -19.45 0.42
CA SER A 41 2.82 -20.51 1.42
C SER A 41 3.16 -20.08 2.84
N ASP A 42 3.94 -19.01 3.01
CA ASP A 42 4.50 -18.57 4.29
C ASP A 42 3.72 -17.38 4.87
N LEU A 43 2.52 -17.09 4.33
CA LEU A 43 1.67 -16.00 4.80
C LEU A 43 0.93 -16.41 6.08
N LEU A 44 0.65 -15.42 6.91
CA LEU A 44 -0.24 -15.57 8.04
C LEU A 44 -1.67 -15.91 7.58
N SER A 45 -2.41 -16.59 8.44
CA SER A 45 -3.86 -16.71 8.25
C SER A 45 -4.54 -15.36 8.41
N PHE A 46 -5.72 -15.18 7.81
CA PHE A 46 -6.52 -13.95 7.96
C PHE A 46 -6.75 -13.58 9.43
N THR A 47 -7.02 -14.58 10.30
CA THR A 47 -7.20 -14.36 11.74
C THR A 47 -5.90 -13.90 12.41
N SER A 48 -4.78 -14.55 12.11
CA SER A 48 -3.47 -14.21 12.68
C SER A 48 -2.96 -12.83 12.23
N GLU A 49 -3.27 -12.45 10.99
CA GLU A 49 -2.98 -11.10 10.48
C GLU A 49 -3.76 -10.03 11.26
N LYS A 50 -5.07 -10.25 11.49
CA LYS A 50 -5.89 -9.34 12.29
C LYS A 50 -5.38 -9.19 13.72
N GLU A 51 -5.03 -10.30 14.38
CA GLU A 51 -4.46 -10.28 15.74
C GLU A 51 -3.18 -9.43 15.79
N ARG A 52 -2.29 -9.60 14.80
CA ARG A 52 -1.07 -8.81 14.69
C ARG A 52 -1.35 -7.32 14.47
N TYR A 53 -2.32 -6.95 13.63
CA TYR A 53 -2.72 -5.55 13.46
C TYR A 53 -3.27 -4.90 14.74
N GLN A 54 -3.93 -5.67 15.60
CA GLN A 54 -4.44 -5.16 16.88
C GLN A 54 -3.32 -4.83 17.88
N GLU A 55 -2.11 -5.36 17.69
CA GLU A 55 -0.94 -4.99 18.48
C GLU A 55 -0.39 -3.59 18.12
N HIS A 56 -0.78 -3.04 16.96
CA HIS A 56 -0.34 -1.71 16.54
C HIS A 56 -1.06 -0.60 17.34
N GLN A 57 -0.30 0.43 17.72
CA GLN A 57 -0.81 1.57 18.50
C GLN A 57 -1.55 2.62 17.64
N ASN A 58 -2.33 2.18 16.66
CA ASN A 58 -3.07 3.06 15.74
C ASN A 58 -4.53 3.26 16.18
N HIS A 59 -4.86 3.06 17.45
CA HIS A 59 -6.23 3.13 17.98
C HIS A 59 -6.59 4.50 18.61
N LEU A 60 -5.66 5.46 18.58
CA LEU A 60 -5.84 6.79 19.16
C LEU A 60 -5.28 7.87 18.24
N ARG A 61 -5.99 9.00 18.19
CA ARG A 61 -5.47 10.20 17.57
C ARG A 61 -4.31 10.78 18.39
N THR A 62 -3.09 10.67 17.84
CA THR A 62 -1.89 11.25 18.43
C THR A 62 -1.25 12.26 17.47
N LYS A 63 -0.55 13.27 18.01
CA LYS A 63 0.20 14.23 17.17
C LYS A 63 1.25 13.56 16.28
N GLY A 64 1.83 12.45 16.75
CA GLY A 64 2.80 11.67 16.00
C GLY A 64 2.16 11.00 14.77
N TYR A 65 1.03 10.33 14.98
CA TYR A 65 0.30 9.67 13.89
C TYR A 65 -0.30 10.69 12.92
N GLU A 66 -0.78 11.84 13.42
CA GLU A 66 -1.26 12.93 12.55
C GLU A 66 -0.13 13.47 11.68
N LYS A 67 1.04 13.75 12.27
CA LYS A 67 2.22 14.18 11.51
C LYS A 67 2.64 13.14 10.48
N PHE A 68 2.49 11.85 10.77
CA PHE A 68 2.77 10.78 9.83
C PHE A 68 1.80 10.82 8.63
N LEU A 69 0.48 10.81 8.87
CA LEU A 69 -0.54 10.82 7.82
C LEU A 69 -0.53 12.11 6.98
N ARG A 70 -0.22 13.26 7.60
CA ARG A 70 -0.08 14.54 6.89
C ARG A 70 0.96 14.53 5.78
N ARG A 71 1.92 13.60 5.79
CA ARG A 71 2.92 13.47 4.72
C ARG A 71 2.27 13.07 3.38
N ILE A 72 1.22 12.25 3.41
CA ILE A 72 0.49 11.81 2.21
C ILE A 72 -0.79 12.63 1.97
N ILE A 73 -1.44 13.12 3.03
CA ILE A 73 -2.61 14.01 2.92
C ILE A 73 -2.22 15.35 2.28
N ASN A 74 -1.21 16.05 2.79
CA ASN A 74 -0.91 17.42 2.34
C ASN A 74 -0.65 17.53 0.82
N PRO A 75 0.05 16.58 0.15
CA PRO A 75 0.13 16.57 -1.31
C PRO A 75 -1.22 16.38 -2.00
N ILE A 76 -2.09 15.47 -1.53
CA ILE A 76 -3.43 15.26 -2.07
C ILE A 76 -4.26 16.55 -1.98
N GLU A 77 -4.17 17.27 -0.85
CA GLU A 77 -4.93 18.49 -0.65
C GLU A 77 -4.53 19.64 -1.59
N LYS A 78 -3.30 19.61 -2.11
CA LYS A 78 -2.83 20.58 -3.10
C LYS A 78 -3.35 20.30 -4.50
N ILE A 79 -3.77 19.06 -4.76
CA ILE A 79 -4.22 18.60 -6.08
C ILE A 79 -5.74 18.69 -6.18
N PHE A 80 -6.47 18.29 -5.13
CA PHE A 80 -7.92 18.13 -5.19
C PHE A 80 -8.68 19.17 -4.35
N PRO A 81 -9.80 19.72 -4.86
CA PRO A 81 -10.66 20.62 -4.11
C PRO A 81 -11.36 19.88 -2.96
N LYS A 82 -11.85 20.62 -1.96
CA LYS A 82 -12.54 20.05 -0.78
C LYS A 82 -13.82 19.25 -1.12
N SER A 83 -14.41 19.49 -2.29
CA SER A 83 -15.56 18.72 -2.79
C SER A 83 -15.19 17.36 -3.39
N ALA A 84 -13.90 17.07 -3.58
CA ALA A 84 -13.43 15.83 -4.18
C ALA A 84 -13.78 14.61 -3.32
N ARG A 85 -14.03 13.48 -4.00
CA ARG A 85 -14.39 12.22 -3.35
C ARG A 85 -13.17 11.34 -3.14
N GLY A 86 -12.89 11.03 -1.88
CA GLY A 86 -11.73 10.25 -1.45
C GLY A 86 -12.06 8.85 -0.93
N LEU A 87 -11.14 7.92 -1.11
CA LEU A 87 -11.14 6.62 -0.44
C LEU A 87 -9.84 6.41 0.34
N ASP A 88 -9.94 6.14 1.63
CA ASP A 88 -8.88 5.56 2.45
C ASP A 88 -8.99 4.04 2.40
N TYR A 89 -8.14 3.40 1.60
CA TYR A 89 -8.14 1.95 1.40
C TYR A 89 -7.09 1.33 2.30
N GLY A 90 -7.53 0.50 3.25
CA GLY A 90 -6.74 -0.04 4.35
C GLY A 90 -6.73 0.88 5.57
N GLN A 91 -7.86 1.52 5.90
CA GLN A 91 -7.97 2.48 7.01
C GLN A 91 -7.60 1.91 8.39
N GLY A 92 -7.52 0.59 8.52
CA GLY A 92 -7.25 -0.05 9.80
C GLY A 92 -8.37 0.12 10.84
N PRO A 93 -8.05 -0.08 12.13
CA PRO A 93 -9.03 -0.11 13.22
C PRO A 93 -9.58 1.27 13.61
N TYR A 94 -8.95 2.36 13.18
CA TYR A 94 -9.33 3.72 13.55
C TYR A 94 -9.19 4.66 12.34
N PRO A 95 -10.27 5.35 11.91
CA PRO A 95 -10.33 6.12 10.67
C PRO A 95 -9.65 7.50 10.77
N MET A 96 -8.41 7.53 11.25
CA MET A 96 -7.72 8.79 11.57
C MET A 96 -7.45 9.66 10.34
N LEU A 97 -7.17 9.05 9.19
CA LEU A 97 -6.95 9.80 7.95
C LEU A 97 -8.22 10.56 7.56
N GLN A 98 -9.39 9.90 7.61
CA GLN A 98 -10.66 10.55 7.32
C GLN A 98 -10.96 11.66 8.31
N GLU A 99 -10.72 11.46 9.61
CA GLU A 99 -10.90 12.53 10.62
C GLU A 99 -10.02 13.75 10.32
N ILE A 100 -8.74 13.56 9.97
CA ILE A 100 -7.85 14.67 9.61
C ILE A 100 -8.38 15.39 8.36
N MET A 101 -8.78 14.64 7.33
CA MET A 101 -9.30 15.25 6.10
C MET A 101 -10.64 15.96 6.32
N HIS A 102 -11.52 15.45 7.20
CA HIS A 102 -12.75 16.12 7.62
C HIS A 102 -12.45 17.43 8.35
N ASP A 103 -11.48 17.45 9.27
CA ASP A 103 -11.04 18.67 9.96
C ASP A 103 -10.52 19.71 8.96
N ASP A 104 -9.86 19.26 7.90
CA ASP A 104 -9.34 20.11 6.83
C ASP A 104 -10.44 20.47 5.78
N GLY A 105 -11.69 20.03 5.98
CA GLY A 105 -12.88 20.42 5.20
C GLY A 105 -13.28 19.49 4.06
N TYR A 106 -12.69 18.30 3.93
CA TYR A 106 -13.14 17.29 2.95
C TYR A 106 -14.27 16.44 3.53
N GLU A 107 -15.51 16.69 3.12
CA GLU A 107 -16.68 15.96 3.65
C GLU A 107 -16.91 14.58 3.00
N ASN A 108 -16.26 14.30 1.87
CA ASN A 108 -16.50 13.11 1.03
C ASN A 108 -15.35 12.10 1.05
N VAL A 109 -14.81 11.78 2.23
CA VAL A 109 -13.74 10.78 2.39
C VAL A 109 -14.27 9.51 3.07
N PHE A 110 -14.25 8.41 2.34
CA PHE A 110 -14.76 7.11 2.78
C PHE A 110 -13.61 6.20 3.17
N GLY A 111 -13.85 5.22 4.05
CA GLY A 111 -12.84 4.25 4.43
C GLY A 111 -13.24 2.82 4.08
N PHE A 112 -12.24 1.99 3.81
CA PHE A 112 -12.39 0.56 3.60
C PHE A 112 -11.25 -0.18 4.29
N ASP A 113 -11.56 -1.28 4.96
CA ASP A 113 -10.55 -2.21 5.47
C ASP A 113 -11.17 -3.62 5.57
N PRO A 114 -10.51 -4.67 5.06
CA PRO A 114 -11.07 -6.02 5.06
C PRO A 114 -11.30 -6.59 6.48
N HIS A 115 -10.53 -6.14 7.48
CA HIS A 115 -10.59 -6.60 8.86
C HIS A 115 -11.48 -5.75 9.76
N PHE A 116 -11.50 -4.45 9.52
CA PHE A 116 -12.06 -3.45 10.44
C PHE A 116 -13.22 -2.63 9.86
N ALA A 117 -13.34 -2.48 8.53
CA ALA A 117 -14.35 -1.65 7.87
C ALA A 117 -14.72 -2.21 6.49
N ASN A 118 -15.23 -3.44 6.45
CA ASN A 118 -15.45 -4.21 5.22
C ASN A 118 -16.77 -3.85 4.51
N HIS A 119 -16.99 -2.56 4.26
CA HIS A 119 -18.18 -2.06 3.58
C HIS A 119 -17.99 -2.12 2.06
N GLN A 120 -18.31 -3.26 1.44
CA GLN A 120 -18.11 -3.51 0.01
C GLN A 120 -18.78 -2.48 -0.93
N SER A 121 -19.81 -1.77 -0.46
CA SER A 121 -20.49 -0.72 -1.22
C SER A 121 -19.59 0.45 -1.65
N VAL A 122 -18.41 0.61 -1.03
CA VAL A 122 -17.41 1.59 -1.51
C VAL A 122 -17.01 1.33 -2.96
N PHE A 123 -16.96 0.06 -3.40
CA PHE A 123 -16.54 -0.31 -4.75
C PHE A 123 -17.61 -0.06 -5.83
N ASP A 124 -18.83 0.30 -5.44
CA ASP A 124 -19.90 0.72 -6.35
C ASP A 124 -19.77 2.20 -6.76
N ASN A 125 -18.81 2.92 -6.18
CA ASN A 125 -18.60 4.34 -6.39
C ASN A 125 -17.35 4.63 -7.23
N LYS A 126 -17.20 5.90 -7.59
CA LYS A 126 -16.01 6.45 -8.24
C LYS A 126 -15.33 7.47 -7.35
N TYR A 127 -14.01 7.55 -7.44
CA TYR A 127 -13.18 8.38 -6.58
C TYR A 127 -12.24 9.28 -7.39
N ASP A 128 -12.04 10.48 -6.89
CA ASP A 128 -11.08 11.44 -7.42
C ASP A 128 -9.69 11.16 -6.87
N PHE A 129 -9.60 10.65 -5.64
CA PHE A 129 -8.36 10.13 -5.10
C PHE A 129 -8.58 8.90 -4.23
N ILE A 130 -7.58 8.02 -4.20
CA ILE A 130 -7.52 6.84 -3.34
C ILE A 130 -6.17 6.86 -2.62
N ILE A 131 -6.18 6.74 -1.30
CA ILE A 131 -4.98 6.72 -0.45
C ILE A 131 -4.81 5.31 0.12
N LEU A 132 -3.57 4.81 0.10
CA LEU A 132 -3.13 3.56 0.69
C LEU A 132 -1.91 3.82 1.59
N SER A 133 -2.13 4.17 2.86
CA SER A 133 -1.02 4.44 3.78
C SER A 133 -0.60 3.17 4.51
N GLU A 134 0.60 2.65 4.22
CA GLU A 134 1.14 1.40 4.79
C GLU A 134 0.21 0.19 4.53
N VAL A 135 -0.17 0.00 3.26
CA VAL A 135 -1.08 -1.08 2.85
C VAL A 135 -0.47 -2.00 1.79
N PHE A 136 0.37 -1.44 0.90
CA PHE A 136 0.96 -2.19 -0.21
C PHE A 136 1.71 -3.44 0.28
N GLU A 137 2.49 -3.27 1.34
CA GLU A 137 3.32 -4.29 1.96
C GLU A 137 2.50 -5.49 2.45
N HIS A 138 1.21 -5.30 2.75
CA HIS A 138 0.32 -6.31 3.29
C HIS A 138 -0.53 -7.02 2.23
N MET A 139 -0.61 -6.47 1.01
CA MET A 139 -1.50 -7.00 -0.02
C MET A 139 -1.16 -8.46 -0.40
N ASN A 140 -2.09 -9.38 -0.19
CA ASN A 140 -1.89 -10.76 -0.64
C ASN A 140 -1.90 -10.83 -2.18
N ARG A 141 -2.85 -10.12 -2.81
CA ARG A 141 -3.12 -10.15 -4.26
C ARG A 141 -3.03 -8.73 -4.85
N PRO A 142 -1.85 -8.05 -4.76
CA PRO A 142 -1.71 -6.66 -5.15
C PRO A 142 -2.13 -6.41 -6.60
N ARG A 143 -1.90 -7.37 -7.51
CA ARG A 143 -2.39 -7.18 -8.89
C ARG A 143 -3.91 -6.99 -8.97
N ASP A 144 -4.67 -7.84 -8.30
CA ASP A 144 -6.13 -7.81 -8.35
C ASP A 144 -6.67 -6.57 -7.62
N GLU A 145 -6.02 -6.20 -6.51
CA GLU A 145 -6.35 -5.00 -5.75
C GLU A 145 -6.07 -3.72 -6.56
N PHE A 146 -4.91 -3.59 -7.22
CA PHE A 146 -4.65 -2.46 -8.10
C PHE A 146 -5.61 -2.42 -9.29
N ASP A 147 -5.92 -3.54 -9.92
CA ASP A 147 -6.89 -3.58 -11.02
C ASP A 147 -8.30 -3.12 -10.53
N LEU A 148 -8.70 -3.48 -9.31
CA LEU A 148 -9.94 -2.99 -8.68
C LEU A 148 -9.88 -1.49 -8.39
N LEU A 149 -8.83 -1.00 -7.74
CA LEU A 149 -8.69 0.41 -7.36
C LEU A 149 -8.64 1.31 -8.59
N LEU A 150 -7.90 0.90 -9.61
CA LEU A 150 -7.85 1.62 -10.89
C LEU A 150 -9.18 1.59 -11.63
N LYS A 151 -10.01 0.54 -11.45
CA LYS A 151 -11.37 0.51 -12.00
C LYS A 151 -12.27 1.55 -11.34
N ILE A 152 -12.15 1.79 -10.04
CA ILE A 152 -12.99 2.76 -9.31
C ILE A 152 -12.40 4.18 -9.28
N LEU A 153 -11.14 4.36 -9.68
CA LEU A 153 -10.51 5.67 -9.84
C LEU A 153 -10.99 6.37 -11.13
N ASN A 154 -11.36 7.64 -11.04
CA ASN A 154 -11.70 8.48 -12.19
C ASN A 154 -10.47 8.72 -13.10
N PRO A 155 -10.65 8.92 -14.42
CA PRO A 155 -9.63 9.54 -15.26
C PRO A 155 -9.26 10.92 -14.68
N GLY A 156 -7.97 11.25 -14.62
CA GLY A 156 -7.42 12.40 -13.88
C GLY A 156 -7.42 12.23 -12.36
N GLY A 157 -7.86 11.08 -11.84
CA GLY A 157 -7.84 10.79 -10.41
C GLY A 157 -6.47 10.32 -9.93
N ALA A 158 -6.20 10.47 -8.63
CA ALA A 158 -4.91 10.10 -8.04
C ALA A 158 -4.97 8.81 -7.20
N LEU A 159 -3.99 7.93 -7.42
CA LEU A 159 -3.68 6.80 -6.55
C LEU A 159 -2.42 7.15 -5.75
N ALA A 160 -2.59 7.44 -4.46
CA ALA A 160 -1.52 7.76 -3.54
C ALA A 160 -1.24 6.57 -2.62
N PHE A 161 0.03 6.24 -2.41
CA PHE A 161 0.39 5.24 -1.40
C PHE A 161 1.66 5.59 -0.65
N SER A 162 1.72 5.13 0.61
CA SER A 162 2.96 5.06 1.38
C SER A 162 3.34 3.62 1.66
N THR A 163 4.64 3.32 1.56
CA THR A 163 5.19 2.01 1.94
C THR A 163 6.71 2.10 2.04
N GLY A 164 7.31 1.18 2.77
CA GLY A 164 8.76 1.04 2.84
C GLY A 164 9.38 0.71 1.49
N ILE A 165 10.42 1.47 1.11
CA ILE A 165 11.16 1.25 -0.13
C ILE A 165 12.50 0.54 0.10
N LEU A 166 12.65 -0.59 -0.57
CA LEU A 166 13.87 -1.39 -0.66
C LEU A 166 14.84 -0.75 -1.67
N TYR A 167 15.60 0.23 -1.20
CA TYR A 167 16.72 0.81 -1.95
C TYR A 167 17.96 -0.11 -1.93
N SER A 168 18.85 0.03 -2.93
CA SER A 168 20.02 -0.83 -3.14
C SER A 168 20.97 -0.93 -1.95
N GLU A 169 21.08 0.12 -1.16
CA GLU A 169 21.92 0.21 0.03
C GLU A 169 21.35 -0.57 1.23
N ARG A 170 20.07 -0.97 1.18
CA ARG A 170 19.43 -1.76 2.24
C ARG A 170 19.67 -3.24 2.02
N LYS A 171 20.25 -3.88 3.03
CA LYS A 171 20.26 -5.34 3.12
C LYS A 171 18.91 -5.79 3.68
N LEU A 172 18.16 -6.58 2.90
CA LEU A 172 16.84 -7.09 3.28
C LEU A 172 16.84 -7.69 4.70
N GLN A 173 17.85 -8.51 5.00
CA GLN A 173 18.03 -9.20 6.29
C GLN A 173 18.20 -8.28 7.51
N GLN A 174 18.63 -7.04 7.29
CA GLN A 174 18.92 -6.07 8.34
C GLN A 174 17.87 -4.96 8.40
N TRP A 175 16.92 -4.98 7.46
CA TRP A 175 15.90 -3.97 7.40
C TRP A 175 14.75 -4.37 8.34
N SER A 176 14.61 -3.62 9.45
CA SER A 176 13.60 -3.87 10.48
C SER A 176 12.16 -3.95 9.96
N TYR A 177 11.89 -3.34 8.80
CA TYR A 177 10.60 -3.42 8.11
C TYR A 177 10.25 -4.84 7.65
N THR A 178 11.21 -5.75 7.56
CA THR A 178 10.98 -7.18 7.25
C THR A 178 10.65 -8.01 8.49
N PHE A 179 10.79 -7.43 9.69
CA PHE A 179 10.56 -8.16 10.95
C PHE A 179 9.09 -8.28 11.29
N ASP A 180 8.24 -7.44 10.70
CA ASP A 180 6.79 -7.63 10.76
C ASP A 180 6.37 -8.73 9.79
N GLU A 181 5.67 -9.74 10.31
CA GLU A 181 5.22 -10.87 9.51
C GLU A 181 4.09 -10.53 8.55
N THR A 182 3.36 -9.45 8.82
CA THR A 182 2.33 -8.94 7.92
C THR A 182 2.94 -8.24 6.71
N HIS A 183 4.23 -7.87 6.74
CA HIS A 183 4.92 -7.28 5.60
C HIS A 183 5.36 -8.41 4.67
N ILE A 184 4.71 -8.49 3.51
CA ILE A 184 4.82 -9.61 2.55
C ILE A 184 5.18 -9.14 1.14
N ASN A 185 5.16 -7.83 0.89
CA ASN A 185 5.64 -7.19 -0.34
C ASN A 185 6.60 -6.04 0.01
N PHE A 186 7.70 -5.93 -0.72
CA PHE A 186 8.74 -4.93 -0.50
C PHE A 186 9.05 -4.24 -1.82
N VAL A 187 8.57 -3.01 -1.93
CA VAL A 187 8.61 -2.19 -3.14
C VAL A 187 10.02 -1.64 -3.35
N SER A 188 10.48 -1.62 -4.60
CA SER A 188 11.74 -0.98 -4.99
C SER A 188 11.49 0.19 -5.94
N PRO A 189 12.48 1.07 -6.19
CA PRO A 189 12.35 2.11 -7.21
C PRO A 189 12.03 1.55 -8.61
N LYS A 190 12.46 0.32 -8.90
CA LYS A 190 12.10 -0.37 -10.16
C LYS A 190 10.61 -0.72 -10.19
N THR A 191 10.03 -1.12 -9.06
CA THR A 191 8.59 -1.41 -8.94
C THR A 191 7.75 -0.18 -9.18
N ILE A 192 8.13 0.98 -8.61
CA ILE A 192 7.42 2.25 -8.84
C ILE A 192 7.37 2.58 -10.33
N ARG A 193 8.52 2.57 -11.02
CA ARG A 193 8.59 2.85 -12.47
C ARG A 193 7.75 1.85 -13.28
N TRP A 194 7.87 0.57 -12.95
CA TRP A 194 7.11 -0.50 -13.60
C TRP A 194 5.59 -0.30 -13.42
N MET A 195 5.13 0.13 -12.25
CA MET A 195 3.72 0.40 -12.01
C MET A 195 3.21 1.54 -12.90
N GLY A 196 3.97 2.64 -13.00
CA GLY A 196 3.66 3.76 -13.90
C GLY A 196 3.44 3.30 -15.35
N GLU A 197 4.41 2.57 -15.89
CA GLU A 197 4.34 2.04 -17.25
C GLU A 197 3.21 1.02 -17.43
N ARG A 198 3.12 0.03 -16.54
CA ARG A 198 2.17 -1.08 -16.67
C ARG A 198 0.72 -0.63 -16.61
N PHE A 199 0.43 0.27 -15.66
CA PHE A 199 -0.93 0.72 -15.38
C PHE A 199 -1.30 2.01 -16.13
N SER A 200 -0.42 2.51 -17.00
CA SER A 200 -0.62 3.77 -17.74
C SER A 200 -0.89 4.95 -16.79
N LEU A 201 -0.05 5.07 -15.76
CA LEU A 201 -0.13 6.11 -14.74
C LEU A 201 1.05 7.07 -14.87
N ASP A 202 0.82 8.34 -14.58
CA ASP A 202 1.88 9.36 -14.51
C ASP A 202 2.25 9.60 -13.04
N LEU A 203 3.54 9.52 -12.70
CA LEU A 203 4.02 9.82 -11.36
C LEU A 203 4.09 11.34 -11.18
N ILE A 204 3.17 11.89 -10.40
CA ILE A 204 3.02 13.35 -10.21
C ILE A 204 3.62 13.86 -8.90
N PHE A 205 3.90 12.95 -7.95
CA PHE A 205 4.60 13.28 -6.70
C PHE A 205 5.41 12.08 -6.22
N GLU A 206 6.65 12.35 -5.79
CA GLU A 206 7.54 11.38 -5.18
C GLU A 206 8.23 12.00 -3.97
N ALA A 207 8.21 11.25 -2.86
CA ALA A 207 9.05 11.46 -1.70
C ALA A 207 9.67 10.11 -1.28
N LYS A 208 10.39 10.09 -0.16
CA LYS A 208 11.16 8.92 0.30
C LYS A 208 10.39 7.58 0.34
N ASP A 209 9.12 7.62 0.68
CA ASP A 209 8.25 6.47 0.94
C ASP A 209 6.79 6.76 0.54
N ILE A 210 6.57 7.80 -0.27
CA ILE A 210 5.24 8.26 -0.69
C ILE A 210 5.27 8.54 -2.18
N PHE A 211 4.28 7.99 -2.89
CA PHE A 211 4.15 8.10 -4.33
C PHE A 211 2.70 8.44 -4.67
N ILE A 212 2.49 9.37 -5.61
CA ILE A 212 1.16 9.71 -6.12
C ILE A 212 1.19 9.59 -7.62
N PHE A 213 0.35 8.69 -8.10
CA PHE A 213 0.13 8.43 -9.51
C PHE A 213 -1.18 9.08 -9.96
N GLU A 214 -1.16 9.80 -11.06
CA GLU A 214 -2.36 10.24 -11.77
C GLU A 214 -2.75 9.20 -12.82
N LYS A 215 -4.04 8.92 -12.91
CA LYS A 215 -4.61 8.05 -13.93
C LYS A 215 -4.91 8.84 -15.20
N LYS A 216 -4.40 8.35 -16.33
CA LYS A 216 -4.69 8.87 -17.67
C LYS A 216 -6.15 8.72 -18.08
#